data_AF-A0A7W7T6P6-F1
#
_entry.id   AF-A0A7W7T6P6-F1
#
_cell.length_a   1.000
_cell.length_b   1.000
_cell.length_c   1.000
_cell.angle_alpha   90.00
_cell.angle_beta   90.00
_cell.angle_gamma   90.00
#
_symmetry.space_group_name_H-M   'P 1'
#
loop_
_entity.id
_entity.type
_entity.pdbx_description
1 polymer ?
#
loop_
_entity_poly.entity_id
_entity_poly.type
_entity_poly.pdbx_seq_one_letter_code
_entity_poly.pdbx_strand_id
1 'polypeptide(L)' 'MLPQALAQGLDLPEHDFWLFDDERLAILRFTPTGLDGAEIVTDPATVARYRHHRDRAWRHSVAFERYVSR' A
#
# COMPACT_ATOMS: atom_id res chain seq x y z
N MET A 1 -6.04 -5.57 -8.35
CA MET A 1 -6.91 -5.06 -7.26
C MET A 1 -7.07 -6.12 -6.19
N LEU A 2 -6.92 -5.74 -4.92
CA LEU A 2 -7.11 -6.63 -3.77
C LEU A 2 -8.55 -6.50 -3.23
N PRO A 3 -9.39 -7.54 -3.29
CA PRO A 3 -10.70 -7.54 -2.64
C PRO A 3 -10.57 -7.35 -1.12
N GLN A 4 -11.43 -6.53 -0.52
CA GLN A 4 -11.40 -6.24 0.93
C GLN A 4 -11.46 -7.52 1.78
N ALA A 5 -12.30 -8.49 1.42
CA ALA A 5 -12.41 -9.76 2.13
C ALA A 5 -11.11 -10.59 2.12
N LEU A 6 -10.25 -10.41 1.10
CA LEU A 6 -8.92 -11.04 1.05
C LEU A 6 -7.86 -10.19 1.74
N ALA A 7 -8.07 -8.89 1.91
CA ALA A 7 -7.17 -8.02 2.65
C ALA A 7 -7.21 -8.32 4.17
N GLN A 8 -8.38 -8.73 4.68
CA GLN A 8 -8.54 -9.18 6.06
C GLN A 8 -7.65 -10.40 6.33
N GLY A 9 -6.66 -10.23 7.23
CA GLY A 9 -5.67 -11.27 7.55
C GLY A 9 -4.34 -11.15 6.80
N LEU A 10 -4.20 -10.16 5.90
CA LEU A 10 -2.93 -9.89 5.22
C LEU A 10 -2.02 -8.90 5.94
N ASP A 11 -2.26 -8.57 7.22
CA ASP A 11 -1.40 -7.74 8.07
C ASP A 11 -0.73 -6.60 7.26
N LEU A 12 -1.58 -5.83 6.60
CA LEU A 12 -1.24 -4.67 5.78
C LEU A 12 -1.37 -3.42 6.66
N PRO A 13 -0.59 -2.36 6.39
CA PRO A 13 -0.73 -1.11 7.12
C PRO A 13 -2.14 -0.52 6.95
N GLU A 14 -2.64 0.13 8.00
CA GLU A 14 -3.95 0.79 8.01
C GLU A 14 -3.93 2.19 7.38
N HIS A 15 -2.77 2.62 6.88
CA HIS A 15 -2.56 3.90 6.23
C HIS A 15 -2.06 3.72 4.81
N ASP A 16 -2.35 4.71 3.97
CA ASP A 16 -1.90 4.73 2.59
C ASP A 16 -0.42 5.08 2.50
N PHE A 17 0.25 4.43 1.55
CA PHE A 17 1.64 4.71 1.26
C PHE A 17 1.96 4.49 -0.22
N TRP A 18 3.00 5.18 -0.69
CA TRP A 18 3.59 4.96 -2.00
C TRP A 18 5.05 4.51 -1.87
N LEU A 19 5.47 3.60 -2.74
CA LEU A 19 6.86 3.20 -2.90
C LEU A 19 7.39 3.76 -4.22
N PHE A 20 8.57 4.35 -4.18
CA PHE A 20 9.29 4.87 -5.34
C PHE A 20 10.63 4.17 -5.47
N ASP A 21 10.87 3.58 -6.64
CA ASP A 21 12.13 2.94 -7.04
C ASP A 21 12.63 1.88 -6.03
N ASP A 22 11.75 1.31 -5.21
CA ASP A 22 12.07 0.39 -4.12
C ASP A 22 13.01 0.94 -3.03
N GLU A 23 13.25 2.25 -3.02
CA GLU A 23 14.21 2.93 -2.14
C GLU A 23 13.58 4.04 -1.28
N ARG A 24 12.43 4.57 -1.69
CA ARG A 24 11.76 5.67 -0.98
C ARG A 24 10.32 5.29 -0.69
N LEU A 25 9.91 5.49 0.56
CA LEU A 25 8.56 5.31 1.03
C LEU A 25 7.94 6.68 1.33
N ALA A 26 6.75 6.94 0.81
CA ALA A 26 5.93 8.09 1.18
C ALA A 26 4.71 7.61 1.96
N ILE A 27 4.63 7.93 3.26
CA ILE A 27 3.43 7.68 4.09
C ILE A 27 2.51 8.89 3.92
N LEU A 28 1.31 8.68 3.37
CA LEU A 28 0.41 9.76 3.01
C LEU A 28 -0.36 10.27 4.24
N ARG A 29 -0.49 11.58 4.36
CA ARG A 29 -1.33 12.25 5.37
C ARG A 29 -2.55 12.84 4.71
N PHE A 30 -3.70 12.25 5.01
CA PHE A 30 -5.00 12.74 4.58
C PHE A 30 -5.70 13.52 5.70
N THR A 31 -6.34 14.60 5.32
CA THR A 31 -7.27 15.38 6.13
C THR A 31 -8.66 15.31 5.51
N PRO A 32 -9.72 15.81 6.18
CA PRO A 32 -11.05 15.84 5.59
C PRO A 32 -11.15 16.60 4.25
N THR A 33 -10.19 17.48 3.95
CA THR A 33 -10.15 18.27 2.70
C THR A 33 -9.28 17.63 1.62
N GLY A 34 -8.62 16.50 1.90
CA GLY A 34 -7.80 15.77 0.93
C GLY A 34 -6.38 15.46 1.40
N LEU A 35 -5.47 15.25 0.45
CA LEU A 35 -4.06 14.98 0.73
C LEU A 35 -3.37 16.27 1.18
N ASP A 36 -2.86 16.27 2.41
CA ASP A 36 -2.16 17.41 3.02
C ASP A 36 -0.63 17.28 2.87
N GLY A 37 -0.12 16.06 2.70
CA GLY A 37 1.28 15.82 2.40
C GLY A 37 1.69 14.37 2.63
N ALA A 38 3.00 14.13 2.70
CA ALA A 38 3.55 12.82 3.01
C ALA A 38 4.79 12.94 3.91
N GLU A 39 5.04 11.89 4.69
CA GLU A 39 6.34 11.66 5.32
C GLU A 39 7.20 10.82 4.39
N ILE A 40 8.42 11.28 4.08
CA ILE A 40 9.37 10.54 3.26
C ILE A 40 10.33 9.77 4.16
N VAL A 41 10.35 8.45 3.97
CA VAL A 41 11.22 7.52 4.68
C VAL A 41 12.18 6.87 3.70
N THR A 42 13.47 6.94 4.02
CA THR A 42 14.58 6.32 3.26
C THR A 42 15.34 5.27 4.05
N ASP A 43 14.94 5.00 5.30
CA ASP A 43 15.53 3.93 6.09
C ASP A 43 15.35 2.57 5.39
N PRO A 44 16.43 1.86 5.04
CA PRO A 44 16.35 0.64 4.23
C PRO A 44 15.53 -0.47 4.88
N ALA A 45 15.57 -0.60 6.22
CA ALA A 45 14.82 -1.62 6.94
C ALA A 45 13.31 -1.34 6.87
N THR A 46 12.92 -0.08 7.06
CA THR A 46 11.53 0.35 6.93
C THR A 46 11.04 0.19 5.50
N VAL A 47 11.81 0.62 4.49
CA VAL A 47 11.43 0.45 3.08
C VAL A 47 11.30 -1.04 2.71
N ALA A 48 12.18 -1.92 3.21
CA ALA A 48 12.07 -3.36 3.03
C ALA A 48 10.75 -3.94 3.59
N ARG A 49 10.32 -3.47 4.78
CA ARG A 49 9.04 -3.88 5.36
C ARG A 49 7.85 -3.49 4.47
N TYR A 50 7.84 -2.28 3.92
CA TYR A 50 6.76 -1.84 3.03
C TYR A 50 6.76 -2.52 1.66
N ARG A 51 7.95 -2.89 1.14
CA ARG A 51 8.04 -3.78 -0.04
C ARG A 51 7.37 -5.12 0.23
N HIS A 52 7.58 -5.69 1.42
CA HIS A 52 6.91 -6.94 1.79
C HIS A 52 5.37 -6.81 1.84
N HIS A 53 4.84 -5.70 2.37
CA HIS A 53 3.40 -5.43 2.35
C HIS A 53 2.86 -5.34 0.91
N ARG A 54 3.55 -4.61 0.02
CA ARG A 54 3.22 -4.53 -1.41
C ARG A 54 3.18 -5.92 -2.06
N ASP A 55 4.21 -6.72 -1.86
CA ASP A 55 4.33 -8.05 -2.47
C ASP A 55 3.24 -9.01 -1.96
N ARG A 56 2.82 -8.89 -0.69
CA ARG A 56 1.67 -9.61 -0.15
C ARG A 56 0.36 -9.16 -0.80
N ALA A 57 0.13 -7.85 -0.91
CA ALA A 57 -1.07 -7.31 -1.54
C ALA A 57 -1.17 -7.71 -3.02
N TRP A 58 -0.06 -7.65 -3.77
CA TRP A 58 -0.02 -8.05 -5.17
C TRP A 58 -0.27 -9.54 -5.38
N ARG A 59 0.33 -10.43 -4.57
CA ARG A 59 0.10 -11.87 -4.69
C ARG A 59 -1.37 -12.27 -4.53
N HIS A 60 -2.14 -11.51 -3.76
CA HIS A 60 -3.57 -11.77 -3.52
C HIS A 60 -4.48 -10.88 -4.39
N SER A 61 -3.92 -10.05 -5.25
CA SER A 61 -4.68 -9.21 -6.16
C SER A 61 -5.23 -10.01 -7.34
N VAL A 62 -6.41 -9.62 -7.80
CA VAL A 62 -6.99 -10.09 -9.06
C VAL A 62 -6.86 -9.01 -10.15
N ALA A 63 -6.98 -9.43 -11.40
CA ALA A 63 -7.08 -8.51 -12.54
C ALA A 63 -8.19 -7.47 -12.33
N PHE A 64 -8.01 -6.26 -12.86
CA PHE A 64 -8.95 -5.15 -12.64
C PHE A 64 -10.34 -5.48 -13.20
N GLU A 65 -10.39 -6.07 -14.39
CA GLU A 65 -11.61 -6.48 -15.07
C GLU A 65 -12.42 -7.46 -14.22
N ARG A 66 -11.73 -8.43 -13.60
CA ARG A 66 -12.34 -9.39 -12.66
C ARG A 66 -12.80 -8.73 -11.36
N TYR A 67 -12.10 -7.69 -10.91
CA TYR A 67 -12.45 -6.96 -9.71
C TYR A 67 -13.74 -6.15 -9.88
N VAL A 68 -13.89 -5.45 -11.01
CA VAL A 68 -15.06 -4.58 -11.27
C VAL A 68 -16.30 -5.34 -11.75
N SER A 69 -16.14 -6.60 -12.13
CA SER A 69 -17.24 -7.48 -12.55
C SER A 69 -17.85 -8.29 -11.39
N ARG A 70 -17.42 -8.04 -10.16
CA ARG A 70 -17.99 -8.57 -8.91
C ARG A 70 -18.87 -7.53 -8.25
#